data_AF-A0A3P6T5S9-F1
#
_entry.id   AF-A0A3P6T5S9-F1
#
_cell.length_a   1.000
_cell.length_b   1.000
_cell.length_c   1.000
_cell.angle_alpha   90.00
_cell.angle_beta   90.00
_cell.angle_gamma   90.00
#
_symmetry.space_group_name_H-M   'P 1'
#
loop_
_entity.id
_entity.type
_entity.pdbx_description
1 polymer ?
#
loop_
_entity_poly.entity_id
_entity_poly.type
_entity_poly.pdbx_seq_one_letter_code
_entity_poly.pdbx_strand_id
1 'polypeptide(L)'
;MCSCSVAAVSPSATGPFSETRSIGPPHPSAKLKLLEIKGSSTGWFGTVELTFEYFGAWPLGLKDLEVTPVMDGDFCEKAAFNQSVPLPNYAQGSLGTVVARVDADAMYRRCHYLYYAKEVKSKQCRTRSFPTAKDSQSILLSELRHNQFSFTVSD
;
A
#
# COMPACT_ATOMS: atom_id res chain seq x y z
N MET A 1 7.27 7.02 25.82
CA MET A 1 7.32 5.69 26.46
C MET A 1 5.92 5.36 26.91
N CYS A 2 5.42 4.17 26.58
CA CYS A 2 4.11 3.70 27.04
C CYS A 2 4.34 2.65 28.14
N SER A 3 3.56 2.72 29.22
CA SER A 3 3.60 1.78 30.33
C SER A 3 2.28 1.04 30.44
N CYS A 4 2.35 -0.27 30.67
CA CYS A 4 1.16 -1.10 30.91
C CYS A 4 1.29 -1.86 32.21
N SER A 5 0.16 -2.03 32.89
CA SER A 5 -0.06 -2.94 34.01
C SER A 5 -1.40 -3.64 33.81
N VAL A 6 -1.52 -4.83 34.37
CA VAL A 6 -2.74 -5.64 34.30
C VAL A 6 -3.25 -5.92 35.71
N ALA A 7 -4.57 -5.96 35.87
CA ALA A 7 -5.20 -6.33 37.13
C ALA A 7 -6.25 -7.42 36.89
N ALA A 8 -6.38 -8.34 37.84
CA ALA A 8 -7.47 -9.32 37.83
C ALA A 8 -8.79 -8.61 38.14
N VAL A 9 -9.85 -8.90 37.37
CA VAL A 9 -11.16 -8.28 37.53
C VAL A 9 -12.19 -9.34 37.87
N SER A 10 -13.03 -9.07 38.87
CA SER A 10 -14.20 -9.86 39.26
C SER A 10 -15.45 -8.97 39.19
N PRO A 11 -16.67 -9.53 39.18
CA PRO A 11 -17.91 -8.74 39.06
C PRO A 11 -18.08 -7.63 40.11
N SER A 12 -17.42 -7.78 41.27
CA SER A 12 -17.57 -6.89 42.43
C SER A 12 -16.27 -6.20 42.86
N ALA A 13 -15.11 -6.56 42.28
CA ALA A 13 -13.83 -5.99 42.70
C ALA A 13 -12.73 -6.14 41.63
N THR A 14 -11.78 -5.20 41.65
CA THR A 14 -10.53 -5.27 40.89
C THR A 14 -9.38 -5.54 41.85
N GLY A 15 -8.55 -6.54 41.55
CA GLY A 15 -7.36 -6.87 42.32
C GLY A 15 -6.23 -5.83 42.15
N PRO A 16 -5.11 -5.99 42.88
CA PRO A 16 -3.96 -5.10 42.72
C PRO A 16 -3.41 -5.18 41.29
N PHE A 17 -2.95 -4.03 40.78
CA PHE A 17 -2.26 -3.96 39.50
C PHE A 17 -0.89 -4.65 39.58
N SER A 18 -0.51 -5.32 38.49
CA SER A 18 0.83 -5.87 38.31
C SER A 18 1.89 -4.78 38.33
N GLU A 19 3.16 -5.18 38.46
CA GLU A 19 4.27 -4.29 38.18
C GLU A 19 4.13 -3.64 36.80
N THR A 20 4.40 -2.35 36.74
CA THR A 20 4.35 -1.55 35.53
C THR A 20 5.50 -1.94 34.61
N ARG A 21 5.18 -2.45 33.41
CA ARG A 21 6.19 -2.73 32.39
C ARG A 21 6.22 -1.63 31.35
N SER A 22 7.43 -1.15 31.06
CA SER A 22 7.67 -0.26 29.93
C SER A 22 7.64 -1.08 28.65
N ILE A 23 6.72 -0.75 27.76
CA ILE A 23 6.64 -1.33 26.43
C ILE A 23 7.08 -0.29 25.41
N GLY A 24 7.85 -0.74 24.43
CA GLY A 24 8.13 0.06 23.24
C GLY A 24 6.82 0.43 22.55
N PRO A 25 6.75 1.59 21.87
CA PRO A 25 5.55 1.94 21.14
C PRO A 25 5.31 0.88 20.05
N PRO A 26 4.04 0.52 19.79
CA PRO A 26 3.72 -0.48 18.79
C PRO A 26 4.20 -0.01 17.41
N HIS A 27 4.74 -0.93 16.62
CA HIS A 27 5.18 -0.64 15.26
C HIS A 27 4.10 -1.09 14.29
N PRO A 28 3.59 -0.19 13.43
CA PRO A 28 2.54 -0.54 12.51
C PRO A 28 3.06 -1.52 11.46
N SER A 29 2.19 -2.35 10.89
CA SER A 29 2.52 -3.22 9.78
C SER A 29 1.32 -3.30 8.86
N ALA A 30 1.58 -3.23 7.56
CA ALA A 30 0.56 -3.32 6.53
C ALA A 30 1.14 -4.06 5.33
N LYS A 31 0.32 -4.92 4.73
CA LYS A 31 0.60 -5.58 3.46
C LYS A 31 -0.28 -4.97 2.38
N LEU A 32 0.23 -4.91 1.16
CA LEU A 32 -0.52 -4.43 0.01
C LEU A 32 -1.14 -5.61 -0.75
N LYS A 33 -2.33 -5.38 -1.30
CA LYS A 33 -2.97 -6.25 -2.27
C LYS A 33 -3.53 -5.38 -3.38
N LEU A 34 -3.30 -5.77 -4.63
CA LEU A 34 -3.91 -5.09 -5.75
C LEU A 34 -5.43 -5.31 -5.73
N LEU A 35 -6.19 -4.21 -5.74
CA LEU A 35 -7.64 -4.20 -5.68
C LEU A 35 -8.25 -3.94 -7.05
N GLU A 36 -7.78 -2.89 -7.74
CA GLU A 36 -8.39 -2.42 -8.97
C GLU A 36 -7.36 -1.78 -9.89
N ILE A 37 -7.63 -1.84 -11.19
CA ILE A 37 -6.81 -1.25 -12.24
C ILE A 37 -7.73 -0.46 -13.17
N LYS A 38 -7.41 0.80 -13.42
CA LYS A 38 -8.18 1.68 -14.30
C LYS A 38 -7.26 2.33 -15.32
N GLY A 39 -7.54 2.11 -16.60
CA GLY A 39 -6.93 2.86 -17.68
C GLY A 39 -7.77 4.10 -18.01
N SER A 40 -7.13 5.24 -18.16
CA SER A 40 -7.71 6.46 -18.72
C SER A 40 -6.85 6.95 -19.87
N SER A 41 -7.48 7.43 -20.94
CA SER A 41 -6.77 8.04 -22.06
C SER A 41 -7.37 9.39 -22.38
N THR A 42 -6.56 10.45 -22.31
CA THR A 42 -6.93 11.77 -22.80
C THR A 42 -6.09 12.05 -24.05
N GLY A 43 -6.65 11.74 -25.22
CA GLY A 43 -5.95 11.87 -26.50
C GLY A 43 -4.82 10.83 -26.66
N TRP A 44 -3.61 11.29 -26.98
CA TRP A 44 -2.44 10.42 -27.20
C TRP A 44 -1.75 9.95 -25.90
N PHE A 45 -2.10 10.55 -24.75
CA PHE A 45 -1.51 10.22 -23.46
C PHE A 45 -2.50 9.37 -22.65
N GLY A 46 -2.05 8.18 -22.27
CA GLY A 46 -2.79 7.29 -21.37
C GLY A 46 -2.14 7.23 -20.00
N THR A 47 -2.95 7.10 -18.96
CA THR A 47 -2.53 6.89 -17.58
C THR A 47 -3.25 5.66 -17.02
N VAL A 48 -2.55 4.92 -16.19
CA VAL A 48 -3.03 3.70 -15.56
C VAL A 48 -2.99 3.93 -14.06
N GLU A 49 -4.16 3.82 -13.43
CA GLU A 49 -4.31 3.91 -11.99
C GLU A 49 -4.40 2.48 -11.41
N LEU A 50 -3.51 2.16 -10.48
CA LEU A 50 -3.45 0.92 -9.74
C LEU A 50 -3.89 1.24 -8.31
N THR A 51 -5.01 0.69 -7.87
CA THR A 51 -5.49 0.84 -6.50
C THR A 51 -5.05 -0.37 -5.69
N PHE A 52 -4.30 -0.13 -4.64
CA PHE A 52 -3.89 -1.15 -3.68
C PHE A 52 -4.68 -0.98 -2.39
N GLU A 53 -5.27 -2.07 -1.92
CA GLU A 53 -5.81 -2.18 -0.57
C GLU A 53 -4.67 -2.56 0.38
N TYR A 54 -4.61 -1.91 1.54
CA TYR A 54 -3.69 -2.29 2.60
C TYR A 54 -4.42 -2.86 3.81
N PHE A 55 -3.92 -4.00 4.28
CA PHE A 55 -4.48 -4.75 5.40
C PHE A 55 -3.40 -5.09 6.43
N GLY A 56 -3.81 -5.19 7.69
CA GLY A 56 -2.92 -5.49 8.81
C GLY A 56 -3.66 -5.43 10.15
N ALA A 57 -3.14 -6.14 11.14
CA ALA A 57 -3.66 -6.12 12.50
C ALA A 57 -3.13 -4.88 13.24
N TRP A 58 -3.68 -3.70 12.94
CA TRP A 58 -3.37 -2.48 13.68
C TRP A 58 -4.47 -2.18 14.71
N PRO A 59 -4.15 -2.11 16.02
CA PRO A 59 -5.18 -1.96 17.07
C PRO A 59 -6.01 -0.68 16.96
N LEU A 60 -5.46 0.39 16.40
CA LEU A 60 -6.15 1.67 16.24
C LEU A 60 -6.94 1.76 14.92
N GLY A 61 -6.92 0.69 14.13
CA GLY A 61 -7.60 0.59 12.84
C GLY A 61 -6.90 1.34 11.70
N LEU A 62 -7.33 1.07 10.46
CA LEU A 62 -6.66 1.57 9.26
C LEU A 62 -6.64 3.09 9.13
N LYS A 63 -7.58 3.80 9.78
CA LYS A 63 -7.65 5.29 9.75
C LYS A 63 -6.39 5.94 10.33
N ASP A 64 -5.79 5.27 11.31
CA ASP A 64 -4.57 5.73 11.97
C ASP A 64 -3.33 5.51 11.10
N LEU A 65 -3.41 4.66 10.08
CA LEU A 65 -2.27 4.34 9.24
C LEU A 65 -2.12 5.31 8.07
N GLU A 66 -0.87 5.54 7.71
CA GLU A 66 -0.44 6.14 6.45
C GLU A 66 0.60 5.20 5.84
N VAL A 67 0.29 4.69 4.65
CA VAL A 67 1.12 3.70 3.96
C VAL A 67 1.74 4.35 2.74
N THR A 68 3.05 4.22 2.61
CA THR A 68 3.81 4.60 1.41
C THR A 68 4.09 3.33 0.62
N PRO A 69 3.41 3.09 -0.51
CA PRO A 69 3.73 2.00 -1.40
C PRO A 69 5.02 2.28 -2.19
N VAL A 70 5.63 1.23 -2.69
CA VAL A 70 6.63 1.29 -3.76
C VAL A 70 6.26 0.27 -4.81
N MET A 71 6.47 0.64 -6.07
CA MET A 71 6.61 -0.28 -7.20
C MET A 71 8.02 -0.16 -7.75
N ASP A 72 8.84 -1.17 -7.51
CA ASP A 72 10.18 -1.28 -8.08
C ASP A 72 10.06 -1.98 -9.43
N GLY A 73 10.49 -1.29 -10.50
CA GLY A 73 10.51 -1.85 -11.84
C GLY A 73 11.55 -2.96 -11.91
N ASP A 74 11.12 -4.16 -12.29
CA ASP A 74 11.97 -5.34 -12.41
C ASP A 74 12.57 -5.41 -13.82
N PHE A 75 11.73 -5.47 -14.86
CA PHE A 75 12.13 -5.39 -16.26
C PHE A 75 10.95 -4.99 -17.18
N CYS A 76 11.21 -4.62 -18.43
CA CYS A 76 10.17 -4.44 -19.45
C CYS A 76 10.50 -5.25 -20.71
N GLU A 77 9.54 -5.99 -21.27
CA GLU A 77 9.76 -6.84 -22.45
C GLU A 77 10.15 -6.03 -23.69
N LYS A 78 9.58 -4.84 -23.88
CA LYS A 78 9.96 -3.94 -24.97
C LYS A 78 10.92 -2.88 -24.45
N ALA A 79 12.21 -3.13 -24.64
CA ALA A 79 13.25 -2.18 -24.31
C ALA A 79 13.18 -0.98 -25.27
N ALA A 80 12.81 0.19 -24.77
CA ALA A 80 13.30 1.43 -25.37
C ALA A 80 14.69 1.67 -24.79
N PHE A 81 15.73 1.38 -25.58
CA PHE A 81 17.16 1.44 -25.17
C PHE A 81 17.62 2.80 -24.59
N ASN A 82 16.78 3.84 -24.61
CA ASN A 82 17.12 5.18 -24.14
C ASN A 82 16.04 5.88 -23.30
N GLN A 83 14.96 5.20 -22.86
CA GLN A 83 13.89 5.86 -22.12
C GLN A 83 13.72 5.25 -20.74
N SER A 84 14.06 6.04 -19.72
CA SER A 84 13.72 5.74 -18.32
C SER A 84 12.21 5.51 -18.21
N VAL A 85 11.81 4.38 -17.62
CA VAL A 85 10.41 4.15 -17.27
C VAL A 85 10.07 5.13 -16.14
N PRO A 86 9.08 6.01 -16.31
CA PRO A 86 8.73 6.98 -15.29
C PRO A 86 8.28 6.27 -14.02
N LEU A 87 8.73 6.77 -12.86
CA LEU A 87 8.33 6.24 -11.57
C LEU A 87 6.84 6.51 -11.33
N PRO A 88 6.11 5.61 -10.66
CA PRO A 88 4.72 5.85 -10.34
C PRO A 88 4.55 7.06 -9.42
N ASN A 89 3.48 7.81 -9.65
CA ASN A 89 3.02 8.84 -8.73
C ASN A 89 2.01 8.23 -7.76
N TYR A 90 2.19 8.46 -6.46
CA TYR A 90 1.34 7.86 -5.42
C TYR A 90 0.39 8.89 -4.81
N ALA A 91 -0.83 8.46 -4.53
CA ALA A 91 -1.83 9.22 -3.80
C ALA A 91 -2.54 8.32 -2.77
N GLN A 92 -2.96 8.91 -1.65
CA GLN A 92 -3.88 8.23 -0.74
C GLN A 92 -5.24 8.10 -1.43
N GLY A 93 -5.80 6.88 -1.39
CA GLY A 93 -7.13 6.62 -1.92
C GLY A 93 -8.21 6.81 -0.85
N SER A 94 -9.29 6.04 -1.00
CA SER A 94 -10.26 5.83 0.08
C SER A 94 -9.62 5.14 1.29
N LEU A 95 -10.34 5.08 2.42
CA LEU A 95 -9.84 4.46 3.63
C LEU A 95 -9.30 3.04 3.38
N GLY A 96 -8.06 2.77 3.77
CA GLY A 96 -7.45 1.46 3.56
C GLY A 96 -6.87 1.27 2.16
N THR A 97 -6.78 2.31 1.32
CA THR A 97 -6.28 2.19 -0.05
C THR A 97 -5.23 3.24 -0.41
N VAL A 98 -4.33 2.88 -1.33
CA VAL A 98 -3.35 3.78 -1.96
C VAL A 98 -3.41 3.59 -3.47
N VAL A 99 -3.28 4.67 -4.22
CA VAL A 99 -3.35 4.67 -5.67
C VAL A 99 -1.97 4.99 -6.24
N ALA A 100 -1.46 4.14 -7.12
CA ALA A 100 -0.28 4.41 -7.92
C ALA A 100 -0.70 4.73 -9.36
N ARG A 101 -0.16 5.80 -9.92
CA ARG A 101 -0.39 6.20 -11.30
C ARG A 101 0.86 5.97 -12.12
N VAL A 102 0.75 5.20 -13.19
CA VAL A 102 1.83 4.97 -14.16
C VAL A 102 1.37 5.37 -15.54
N ASP A 103 2.31 5.81 -16.37
CA ASP A 103 2.00 6.13 -17.76
C ASP A 103 1.66 4.87 -18.54
N ALA A 104 0.71 4.95 -19.47
CA ALA A 104 0.28 3.82 -20.30
C ALA A 104 1.44 3.26 -21.16
N ASP A 105 2.51 4.02 -21.37
CA ASP A 105 3.74 3.53 -21.98
C ASP A 105 4.32 2.31 -21.21
N ALA A 106 4.20 2.28 -19.88
CA ALA A 106 4.59 1.11 -19.07
C ALA A 106 3.76 -0.15 -19.40
N MET A 107 2.47 0.01 -19.74
CA MET A 107 1.64 -1.08 -20.25
C MET A 107 2.05 -1.51 -21.65
N TYR A 108 2.29 -0.56 -22.57
CA TYR A 108 2.71 -0.86 -23.94
C TYR A 108 4.04 -1.61 -24.00
N ARG A 109 4.95 -1.26 -23.09
CA ARG A 109 6.26 -1.90 -22.93
C ARG A 109 6.23 -3.20 -22.13
N ARG A 110 5.08 -3.57 -21.58
CA ARG A 110 4.88 -4.78 -20.79
C ARG A 110 5.86 -4.84 -19.61
N CYS A 111 5.87 -3.76 -18.83
CA CYS A 111 6.73 -3.66 -17.66
C CYS A 111 6.24 -4.55 -16.52
N HIS A 112 7.19 -5.19 -15.87
CA HIS A 112 7.03 -6.00 -14.67
C HIS A 112 7.44 -5.17 -13.45
N TYR A 113 6.58 -5.16 -12.43
CA TYR A 113 6.83 -4.44 -11.19
C TYR A 113 6.69 -5.36 -9.99
N LEU A 114 7.57 -5.18 -9.01
CA LEU A 114 7.38 -5.66 -7.65
C LEU A 114 6.79 -4.55 -6.81
N TYR A 115 5.70 -4.82 -6.11
CA TYR A 115 5.06 -3.86 -5.22
C TYR A 115 5.00 -4.33 -3.77
N TYR A 116 5.22 -3.39 -2.85
CA TYR A 116 5.16 -3.62 -1.40
C TYR A 116 4.98 -2.31 -0.63
N ALA A 117 4.60 -2.40 0.65
CA ALA A 117 4.59 -1.25 1.55
C ALA A 117 6.04 -0.96 1.98
N LYS A 118 6.60 0.18 1.54
CA LYS A 118 7.96 0.59 1.91
C LYS A 118 8.01 1.20 3.30
N GLU A 119 6.99 1.98 3.64
CA GLU A 119 6.89 2.64 4.94
C GLU A 119 5.44 2.63 5.41
N VAL A 120 5.24 2.32 6.69
CA VAL A 120 3.93 2.43 7.36
C VAL A 120 4.08 3.33 8.57
N LYS A 121 3.26 4.36 8.67
CA LYS A 121 3.24 5.32 9.79
C LYS A 121 1.94 5.24 10.55
N SER A 122 2.01 5.41 11.87
CA SER A 122 0.85 5.68 12.72
C SER A 122 0.75 7.17 12.99
N LYS A 123 -0.42 7.76 12.76
CA LYS A 123 -0.70 9.18 13.00
C LYS A 123 -0.77 9.49 14.50
N GLN A 124 -1.37 8.58 15.27
CA GLN A 124 -1.61 8.75 16.70
C GLN A 124 -0.40 8.35 17.54
N CYS A 125 0.24 7.21 17.25
CA CYS A 125 1.41 6.75 18.00
C CYS A 125 2.73 7.38 17.52
N ARG A 126 2.72 8.07 16.36
CA ARG A 126 3.92 8.69 15.73
C ARG A 126 5.07 7.69 15.53
N THR A 127 4.74 6.42 15.37
CA THR A 127 5.69 5.36 15.04
C THR A 127 5.70 5.10 13.54
N ARG A 128 6.84 4.61 13.05
CA ARG A 128 7.00 4.17 11.66
C ARG A 128 7.67 2.83 11.61
N SER A 129 7.36 2.05 10.58
CA SER A 129 8.02 0.80 10.27
C SER A 129 8.37 0.74 8.79
N PHE A 130 9.34 -0.10 8.48
CA PHE A 130 9.80 -0.36 7.13
C PHE A 130 9.63 -1.86 6.88
N PRO A 131 8.46 -2.29 6.38
CA PRO A 131 8.21 -3.69 6.06
C PRO A 131 9.28 -4.21 5.10
N THR A 132 9.72 -5.45 5.32
CA THR A 132 10.72 -6.07 4.45
C THR A 132 10.09 -6.45 3.11
N ALA A 133 10.86 -6.35 2.02
CA ALA A 133 10.43 -6.75 0.68
C ALA A 133 10.04 -8.24 0.53
N LYS A 134 10.17 -9.07 1.58
CA LYS A 134 9.64 -10.44 1.63
C LYS A 134 8.12 -10.50 1.48
N ASP A 135 7.41 -9.41 1.79
CA ASP A 135 5.96 -9.27 1.57
C ASP A 135 5.61 -8.67 0.19
N SER A 136 6.57 -8.62 -0.73
CA SER A 136 6.34 -8.11 -2.09
C SER A 136 5.49 -9.05 -2.92
N GLN A 137 4.71 -8.46 -3.82
CA GLN A 137 3.94 -9.14 -4.84
C GLN A 137 4.33 -8.59 -6.20
N SER A 138 4.23 -9.41 -7.24
CA SER A 138 4.57 -9.03 -8.60
C SER A 138 3.32 -8.69 -9.42
N ILE A 139 3.45 -7.74 -10.33
CA ILE A 139 2.42 -7.44 -11.34
C ILE A 139 3.08 -7.26 -12.71
N LEU A 140 2.53 -7.93 -13.71
CA LEU A 140 2.91 -7.72 -15.11
C LEU A 140 1.85 -6.83 -15.78
N LEU A 141 2.24 -5.61 -16.19
CA LEU A 141 1.30 -4.66 -16.80
C LEU A 141 0.80 -5.11 -18.19
N SER A 142 1.35 -6.18 -18.76
CA SER A 142 0.88 -6.75 -20.03
C SER A 142 -0.36 -7.64 -19.89
N GLU A 143 -0.54 -8.26 -18.73
CA GLU A 143 -1.73 -9.06 -18.36
C GLU A 143 -2.99 -8.19 -18.22
N LEU A 144 -2.81 -6.87 -18.23
CA LEU A 144 -3.88 -5.87 -18.23
C LEU A 144 -4.68 -5.84 -19.53
N ARG A 145 -4.23 -6.52 -20.58
CA ARG A 145 -5.07 -6.78 -21.74
C ARG A 145 -6.00 -7.94 -21.40
N HIS A 146 -7.22 -7.62 -20.94
CA HIS A 146 -8.50 -8.22 -21.36
C HIS A 146 -9.59 -8.28 -20.27
N ASN A 147 -9.29 -8.10 -18.97
CA ASN A 147 -10.30 -8.43 -17.94
C ASN A 147 -10.81 -7.31 -17.01
N GLN A 148 -10.45 -6.04 -17.17
CA GLN A 148 -11.14 -4.96 -16.45
C GLN A 148 -10.82 -3.58 -17.04
N PHE A 149 -11.43 -3.25 -18.18
CA PHE A 149 -11.54 -1.86 -18.62
C PHE A 149 -13.01 -1.45 -18.44
N SER A 150 -13.31 -0.68 -17.40
CA SER A 150 -14.56 0.06 -17.35
C SER A 150 -14.42 1.27 -18.28
N PHE A 151 -14.80 1.10 -19.54
CA PHE A 151 -14.97 2.21 -20.46
C PHE A 151 -16.21 3.01 -20.04
N THR A 152 -16.05 4.29 -19.70
CA THR A 152 -17.15 5.25 -19.85
C THR A 152 -16.77 6.16 -21.00
N VAL A 153 -17.34 5.84 -22.17
CA VAL A 153 -17.46 6.78 -23.28
C VAL A 153 -18.61 7.71 -22.91
N SER A 154 -18.38 9.01 -22.96
CA SER A 154 -19.45 10.01 -22.96
C SER A 154 -19.19 10.92 -24.14
N ASP A 155 -20.26 11.13 -24.93
CA ASP A 155 -20.30 11.63 -26.31
C ASP A 155 -19.51 12.91 -26.60
#